data_AF-A0A2W4LEE6-F1
#
_entry.id   AF-A0A2W4LEE6-F1
#
_cell.length_a   1.000
_cell.length_b   1.000
_cell.length_c   1.000
_cell.angle_alpha   90.00
_cell.angle_beta   90.00
_cell.angle_gamma   90.00
#
_symmetry.space_group_name_H-M   'P 1'
#
loop_
_entity.id
_entity.type
_entity.pdbx_description
1 polymer ?
#
loop_
_entity_poly.entity_id
_entity_poly.type
_entity_poly.pdbx_seq_one_letter_code
_entity_poly.pdbx_strand_id
1 'polypeptide(L)'
;MARTPHEASPQTDEERSPLDRLKRRFVYGLVFGVLVVIGVTLLGDGPALIRTLRTFDWWVVPPIILLTLVNYALRFAKWHLYLQWLDIGRLRPRTSLGIFLAGLSMAITPGKLGEFLKSYLLRRATSTPLSVSAPAVFAERVTDGISMLALAALGLVSVRYGWQVLAILAVLALVVATVGVSLKNSTHRQPHR
;
A
#
# COMPACT_ATOMS: atom_id res chain seq x y z
N MET A 1 -29.86 27.41 53.25
CA MET A 1 -30.45 26.41 52.34
C MET A 1 -30.09 26.83 50.91
N ALA A 2 -28.91 26.43 50.42
CA ALA A 2 -28.40 26.83 49.11
C ALA A 2 -28.08 25.56 48.31
N ARG A 3 -28.81 25.33 47.20
CA ARG A 3 -28.49 24.27 46.23
C ARG A 3 -27.45 24.83 45.27
N THR A 4 -26.27 24.22 45.22
CA THR A 4 -25.33 24.40 44.12
C THR A 4 -25.83 23.61 42.90
N PRO A 5 -25.75 24.15 41.66
CA PRO A 5 -26.09 23.40 40.47
C PRO A 5 -25.00 22.38 40.18
N HIS A 6 -25.43 21.15 39.89
CA HIS A 6 -24.58 20.07 39.42
C HIS A 6 -23.92 20.51 38.10
N GLU A 7 -22.63 20.87 38.14
CA GLU A 7 -21.82 20.99 36.93
C GLU A 7 -21.76 19.60 36.28
N ALA A 8 -22.42 19.47 35.14
CA ALA A 8 -22.23 18.33 34.26
C ALA A 8 -20.80 18.40 33.73
N SER A 9 -19.94 17.52 34.23
CA SER A 9 -18.59 17.34 33.73
C SER A 9 -18.64 17.02 32.22
N PRO A 10 -17.73 17.58 31.41
CA PRO A 10 -17.69 17.29 29.98
C PRO A 10 -17.36 15.81 29.82
N GLN A 11 -18.33 15.03 29.30
CA GLN A 11 -18.14 13.63 28.93
C GLN A 11 -17.01 13.55 27.90
N THR A 12 -15.80 13.25 28.37
CA THR A 12 -14.62 13.04 27.55
C THR A 12 -14.82 11.80 26.67
N ASP A 13 -14.29 11.85 25.45
CA ASP A 13 -14.47 10.91 24.34
C ASP A 13 -14.16 9.41 24.61
N GLU A 14 -13.84 9.03 25.85
CA GLU A 14 -13.44 7.70 26.30
C GLU A 14 -14.60 6.70 26.36
N GLU A 15 -15.83 7.15 26.66
CA GLU A 15 -16.98 6.25 26.89
C GLU A 15 -17.67 5.75 25.59
N ARG A 16 -17.24 6.23 24.42
CA ARG A 16 -17.85 5.87 23.14
C ARG A 16 -17.39 4.50 22.64
N SER A 17 -18.30 3.73 22.05
CA SER A 17 -17.98 2.46 21.39
C SER A 17 -16.88 2.65 20.33
N PRO A 18 -15.95 1.68 20.15
CA PRO A 18 -14.94 1.72 19.09
C PRO A 18 -15.53 2.01 17.69
N LEU A 19 -16.78 1.57 17.45
CA LEU A 19 -17.50 1.79 16.20
C LEU A 19 -17.87 3.25 16.00
N ASP A 20 -18.24 3.98 17.05
CA ASP A 20 -18.65 5.39 16.95
C ASP A 20 -17.45 6.31 16.70
N ARG A 21 -16.29 5.95 17.26
CA ARG A 21 -15.01 6.61 16.92
C ARG A 21 -14.65 6.39 15.45
N LEU A 22 -14.82 5.18 14.93
CA LEU A 22 -14.55 4.88 13.53
C LEU A 22 -15.53 5.60 12.59
N LYS A 23 -16.83 5.55 12.87
CA LYS A 23 -17.86 6.27 12.11
C LYS A 23 -17.57 7.77 12.06
N ARG A 24 -17.25 8.38 13.20
CA ARG A 24 -16.92 9.81 13.27
C ARG A 24 -15.70 10.16 12.43
N ARG A 25 -14.62 9.37 12.50
CA ARG A 25 -13.43 9.56 11.66
C ARG A 25 -13.74 9.39 10.16
N PHE A 26 -14.57 8.41 9.82
CA PHE A 26 -15.04 8.21 8.45
C PHE A 26 -15.82 9.42 7.94
N VAL A 27 -16.74 9.97 8.75
CA VAL A 27 -17.50 11.19 8.42
C VAL A 27 -16.57 12.38 8.24
N TYR A 28 -15.60 12.60 9.14
CA TYR A 28 -14.62 13.68 8.94
C TYR A 28 -13.80 13.50 7.67
N GLY A 29 -13.37 12.27 7.36
CA GLY A 29 -12.66 11.97 6.10
C GLY A 29 -13.53 12.22 4.87
N LEU A 30 -14.81 11.86 4.92
CA LEU A 30 -15.77 12.10 3.84
C LEU A 30 -16.02 13.59 3.62
N VAL A 31 -16.29 14.34 4.70
CA VAL A 31 -16.48 15.79 4.65
C VAL A 31 -15.23 16.48 4.13
N PHE A 32 -14.05 16.09 4.62
CA PHE A 32 -12.78 16.61 4.13
C PHE A 32 -12.59 16.31 2.64
N GLY A 33 -12.87 15.08 2.19
CA GLY A 33 -12.81 14.72 0.77
C GLY A 33 -13.73 15.57 -0.10
N VAL A 34 -14.98 15.80 0.35
CA VAL A 34 -15.92 16.69 -0.34
C VAL A 34 -15.40 18.13 -0.40
N LEU A 35 -14.88 18.65 0.71
CA LEU A 35 -14.30 20.00 0.76
C LEU A 35 -13.10 20.14 -0.17
N VAL A 36 -12.24 19.11 -0.26
CA VAL A 36 -11.11 19.09 -1.20
C VAL A 36 -11.61 19.11 -2.64
N VAL A 37 -12.60 18.28 -2.99
CA VAL A 37 -13.18 18.27 -4.34
C VAL A 37 -13.79 19.62 -4.69
N ILE A 38 -14.55 20.22 -3.77
CA ILE A 38 -15.10 21.57 -3.95
C ILE A 38 -13.97 22.59 -4.13
N GLY A 39 -12.96 22.57 -3.26
CA GLY A 39 -11.80 23.46 -3.35
C GLY A 39 -11.07 23.34 -4.68
N VAL A 40 -10.77 22.12 -5.14
CA VAL A 40 -10.14 21.87 -6.44
C VAL A 40 -11.03 22.32 -7.60
N THR A 41 -12.35 22.16 -7.47
CA THR A 41 -13.31 22.57 -8.53
C THR A 41 -13.48 24.09 -8.59
N LEU A 42 -13.45 24.78 -7.44
CA LEU A 42 -13.54 26.23 -7.35
C LEU A 42 -12.24 26.93 -7.73
N LEU A 43 -11.09 26.33 -7.39
CA LEU A 43 -9.76 26.82 -7.78
C LEU A 43 -9.38 26.45 -9.22
N GLY A 44 -10.01 25.41 -9.78
CA GLY A 44 -9.83 24.95 -11.15
C GLY A 44 -10.95 25.38 -12.09
N ASP A 45 -10.91 24.87 -13.33
CA ASP A 45 -11.98 25.07 -14.32
C ASP A 45 -13.04 23.97 -14.18
N GLY A 46 -13.94 24.12 -13.20
CA GLY A 46 -15.08 23.22 -13.00
C GLY A 46 -15.92 22.99 -14.26
N PRO A 47 -16.23 24.02 -15.06
CA PRO A 47 -16.87 23.85 -16.37
C PRO A 47 -16.07 22.95 -17.33
N ALA A 48 -14.74 23.07 -17.38
CA ALA A 48 -13.90 22.16 -18.18
C ALA A 48 -13.98 20.71 -17.68
N LEU A 49 -13.99 20.49 -16.37
CA LEU A 49 -14.18 19.14 -15.81
C LEU A 49 -15.49 18.51 -16.27
N ILE A 50 -16.59 19.26 -16.22
CA ILE A 50 -17.91 18.78 -16.69
C ILE A 50 -17.90 18.50 -18.19
N ARG A 51 -17.28 19.37 -19.00
CA ARG A 51 -17.15 19.14 -20.46
C ARG A 51 -16.39 17.84 -20.74
N THR A 52 -15.26 17.61 -20.07
CA THR A 52 -14.46 16.39 -20.20
C THR A 52 -15.23 15.15 -19.78
N LEU A 53 -15.98 15.20 -18.68
CA LEU A 53 -16.82 14.08 -18.22
C LEU A 53 -17.96 13.74 -19.20
N ARG A 54 -18.51 14.74 -19.90
CA ARG A 54 -19.54 14.52 -20.92
C ARG A 54 -19.00 13.91 -22.19
N THR A 55 -17.76 14.23 -22.57
CA THR A 55 -17.10 13.67 -23.76
C THR A 55 -16.32 12.39 -23.46
N PHE A 56 -16.31 11.93 -22.21
CA PHE A 56 -15.57 10.73 -21.80
C PHE A 56 -16.26 9.46 -22.29
N ASP A 57 -15.50 8.55 -22.88
CA ASP A 57 -16.00 7.27 -23.37
C ASP A 57 -16.27 6.30 -22.21
N TRP A 58 -17.47 6.37 -21.65
CA TRP A 58 -17.90 5.54 -20.51
C TRP A 58 -17.80 4.03 -20.77
N TRP A 59 -17.76 3.61 -22.04
CA TRP A 59 -17.53 2.21 -22.43
C TRP A 59 -16.16 1.68 -21.99
N VAL A 60 -15.18 2.55 -21.76
CA VAL A 60 -13.85 2.17 -21.26
C VAL A 60 -13.87 1.87 -19.75
N VAL A 61 -14.90 2.30 -19.02
CA VAL A 61 -14.99 2.08 -17.56
C VAL A 61 -15.13 0.59 -17.20
N PRO A 62 -16.06 -0.20 -17.76
CA PRO A 62 -16.14 -1.63 -17.48
C PRO A 62 -14.82 -2.40 -17.70
N PRO A 63 -14.10 -2.25 -18.83
CA PRO A 63 -12.82 -2.94 -19.00
C PRO A 63 -11.75 -2.45 -18.02
N ILE A 64 -11.71 -1.17 -17.65
CA ILE A 64 -10.79 -0.68 -16.59
C ILE A 64 -11.08 -1.37 -15.25
N ILE A 65 -12.35 -1.44 -14.86
CA ILE A 65 -12.76 -2.11 -13.62
C ILE A 65 -12.40 -3.59 -13.68
N LEU A 66 -12.71 -4.26 -14.80
CA LEU A 66 -12.40 -5.67 -14.98
C LEU A 66 -10.90 -5.93 -14.91
N LEU A 67 -10.07 -5.14 -15.60
CA LEU A 67 -8.61 -5.25 -15.53
C LEU A 67 -8.09 -5.05 -14.10
N THR A 68 -8.69 -4.11 -13.36
CA THR A 68 -8.33 -3.86 -11.96
C THR A 68 -8.68 -5.06 -11.07
N LEU A 69 -9.85 -5.67 -11.26
CA LEU A 69 -10.26 -6.87 -10.54
C LEU A 69 -9.36 -8.07 -10.88
N VAL A 70 -9.05 -8.26 -12.16
CA VAL A 70 -8.11 -9.29 -12.63
C VAL A 70 -6.73 -9.06 -12.01
N ASN A 71 -6.26 -7.81 -11.93
CA ASN A 71 -5.00 -7.47 -11.27
C ASN A 71 -4.98 -7.93 -9.81
N TYR A 72 -6.05 -7.65 -9.05
CA TYR A 72 -6.16 -8.10 -7.67
C TYR A 72 -6.28 -9.62 -7.54
N ALA A 73 -6.97 -10.28 -8.45
CA ALA A 73 -7.06 -11.74 -8.49
C ALA A 73 -5.69 -12.39 -8.71
N LEU A 74 -4.88 -11.88 -9.66
CA LEU A 74 -3.52 -12.36 -9.90
C LEU A 74 -2.61 -12.13 -8.70
N ARG A 75 -2.73 -10.98 -8.03
CA ARG A 75 -1.99 -10.70 -6.78
C ARG A 75 -2.37 -11.66 -5.67
N PHE A 76 -3.67 -11.97 -5.53
CA PHE A 76 -4.13 -12.97 -4.58
C PHE A 76 -3.59 -14.36 -4.90
N ALA A 77 -3.61 -14.77 -6.18
CA ALA A 77 -3.07 -16.06 -6.61
C ALA A 77 -1.57 -16.17 -6.29
N LYS A 78 -0.77 -15.15 -6.61
CA LYS A 78 0.66 -15.07 -6.25
C LYS A 78 0.87 -15.25 -4.75
N TRP A 79 0.11 -14.52 -3.94
CA TRP A 79 0.16 -14.65 -2.48
C TRP A 79 -0.18 -16.07 -2.00
N HIS A 80 -1.26 -16.66 -2.53
CA HIS A 80 -1.67 -18.01 -2.15
C HIS A 80 -0.62 -19.06 -2.52
N LEU A 81 0.02 -18.92 -3.68
CA LEU A 81 1.13 -19.79 -4.11
C LEU A 81 2.35 -19.66 -3.19
N TYR A 82 2.71 -18.44 -2.77
CA TYR A 82 3.82 -18.26 -1.82
C TYR A 82 3.55 -18.95 -0.48
N LEU A 83 2.30 -18.91 0.02
CA LEU A 83 1.93 -19.63 1.23
C LEU A 83 2.02 -21.15 1.07
N GLN A 84 1.63 -21.67 -0.11
CA GLN A 84 1.77 -23.10 -0.43
C GLN A 84 3.23 -23.52 -0.50
N TRP A 85 4.10 -22.72 -1.13
CA TRP A 85 5.53 -23.02 -1.24
C TRP A 85 6.26 -23.00 0.10
N LEU A 86 5.80 -22.17 1.03
CA LEU A 86 6.35 -22.10 2.39
C LEU A 86 5.74 -23.15 3.35
N ASP A 87 4.84 -24.01 2.84
CA ASP A 87 4.08 -25.00 3.62
C ASP A 87 3.42 -24.41 4.88
N ILE A 88 3.00 -23.13 4.80
CA ILE A 88 2.45 -22.39 5.94
C ILE A 88 1.00 -22.79 6.14
N GLY A 89 0.80 -23.97 6.74
CA GLY A 89 -0.52 -24.53 7.01
C GLY A 89 -1.33 -24.81 5.75
N ARG A 90 -2.12 -25.88 5.72
CA ARG A 90 -3.08 -26.11 4.63
C ARG A 90 -4.24 -25.10 4.73
N LEU A 91 -3.99 -23.81 4.59
CA LEU A 91 -5.02 -22.77 4.66
C LEU A 91 -6.03 -23.00 3.55
N ARG A 92 -7.30 -23.03 3.94
CA ARG A 92 -8.41 -22.95 2.99
C ARG A 92 -8.29 -21.63 2.20
N PRO A 93 -8.51 -21.64 0.86
CA PRO A 93 -8.42 -20.44 0.02
C PRO A 93 -9.25 -19.26 0.53
N ARG A 94 -10.41 -19.53 1.16
CA ARG A 94 -11.28 -18.51 1.77
C ARG A 94 -10.58 -17.73 2.89
N THR A 95 -9.84 -18.41 3.76
CA THR A 95 -9.10 -17.76 4.85
C THR A 95 -7.93 -16.95 4.29
N SER A 96 -7.21 -17.49 3.32
CA SER A 96 -6.13 -16.79 2.62
C SER A 96 -6.63 -15.52 1.92
N LEU A 97 -7.82 -15.58 1.30
CA LEU A 97 -8.47 -14.44 0.66
C LEU A 97 -8.85 -13.35 1.67
N GLY A 98 -9.42 -13.75 2.82
CA GLY A 98 -9.73 -12.80 3.90
C GLY A 98 -8.49 -12.06 4.41
N ILE A 99 -7.37 -12.79 4.60
CA ILE A 99 -6.08 -12.19 4.99
C ILE A 99 -5.56 -11.25 3.89
N PHE A 100 -5.67 -11.63 2.62
CA PHE A 100 -5.25 -10.80 1.49
C PHE A 100 -6.06 -9.50 1.40
N LEU A 101 -7.39 -9.58 1.51
CA LEU A 101 -8.29 -8.42 1.47
C LEU A 101 -8.08 -7.50 2.68
N ALA A 102 -7.86 -8.06 3.87
CA ALA A 102 -7.48 -7.28 5.05
C ALA A 102 -6.16 -6.52 4.81
N GLY A 103 -5.17 -7.17 4.19
CA GLY A 103 -3.92 -6.52 3.77
C GLY A 103 -4.14 -5.41 2.74
N LEU A 104 -5.09 -5.57 1.81
CA LEU A 104 -5.42 -4.55 0.80
C LEU A 104 -6.01 -3.28 1.44
N SER A 105 -6.84 -3.44 2.46
CA SER A 105 -7.47 -2.31 3.18
C SER A 105 -6.46 -1.38 3.86
N MET A 106 -5.27 -1.90 4.21
CA MET A 106 -4.21 -1.12 4.85
C MET A 106 -3.15 -0.59 3.87
N ALA A 107 -3.38 -0.70 2.56
CA ALA A 107 -2.47 -0.14 1.55
C ALA A 107 -2.27 1.39 1.68
N ILE A 108 -3.18 2.08 2.37
CA ILE A 108 -3.17 3.54 2.59
C ILE A 108 -2.23 3.92 3.77
N THR A 109 -1.65 2.96 4.49
CA THR A 109 -0.73 3.25 5.61
C THR A 109 0.65 3.73 5.11
N PRO A 110 1.24 4.79 5.71
CA PRO A 110 2.56 5.29 5.31
C PRO A 110 3.63 4.20 5.52
N GLY A 111 4.50 4.02 4.53
CA GLY A 111 5.55 2.99 4.53
C GLY A 111 5.07 1.56 4.20
N LYS A 112 3.80 1.37 3.81
CA LYS A 112 3.21 0.04 3.53
C LYS A 112 3.33 -0.97 4.68
N LEU A 113 3.39 -0.48 5.92
CA LEU A 113 3.40 -1.30 7.14
C LEU A 113 2.18 -2.22 7.25
N GLY A 114 1.08 -1.86 6.59
CA GLY A 114 -0.13 -2.67 6.44
C GLY A 114 0.09 -4.06 5.83
N GLU A 115 1.21 -4.33 5.16
CA GLU A 115 1.48 -5.66 4.62
C GLU A 115 2.07 -6.63 5.64
N PHE A 116 2.73 -6.10 6.68
CA PHE A 116 3.10 -6.90 7.86
C PHE A 116 1.86 -7.36 8.63
N LEU A 117 0.70 -6.71 8.45
CA LEU A 117 -0.56 -7.20 8.97
C LEU A 117 -0.94 -8.56 8.35
N LYS A 118 -0.60 -8.83 7.08
CA LYS A 118 -0.82 -10.17 6.49
C LYS A 118 -0.08 -11.23 7.30
N SER A 119 1.19 -10.99 7.61
CA SER A 119 2.01 -11.87 8.45
C SER A 119 1.49 -11.99 9.88
N TYR A 120 0.98 -10.90 10.46
CA TYR A 120 0.37 -10.93 11.79
C TYR A 120 -0.95 -11.72 11.80
N LEU A 121 -1.83 -11.50 10.83
CA LEU A 121 -3.10 -12.23 10.68
C LEU A 121 -2.85 -13.70 10.37
N LEU A 122 -1.82 -14.01 9.59
CA LEU A 122 -1.40 -15.38 9.31
C LEU A 122 -0.90 -16.06 10.59
N ARG A 123 -0.03 -15.41 11.37
CA ARG A 123 0.38 -15.90 12.69
C ARG A 123 -0.84 -16.17 13.59
N ARG A 124 -1.86 -15.32 13.57
CA ARG A 124 -3.08 -15.52 14.37
C ARG A 124 -3.93 -16.69 13.85
N ALA A 125 -3.93 -16.94 12.53
CA ALA A 125 -4.74 -17.98 11.90
C ALA A 125 -4.07 -19.37 11.92
N THR A 126 -2.74 -19.45 11.90
CA THR A 126 -1.99 -20.72 11.79
C THR A 126 -0.89 -20.91 12.83
N SER A 127 -0.74 -19.99 13.78
CA SER A 127 0.34 -20.01 14.79
C SER A 127 1.76 -19.98 14.19
N THR A 128 1.89 -19.68 12.90
CA THR A 128 3.18 -19.65 12.20
C THR A 128 4.01 -18.44 12.67
N PRO A 129 5.31 -18.61 12.97
CA PRO A 129 6.17 -17.50 13.33
C PRO A 129 6.25 -16.44 12.21
N LEU A 130 6.26 -15.17 12.61
CA LEU A 130 6.42 -14.02 11.69
C LEU A 130 7.72 -14.11 10.87
N SER A 131 8.77 -14.74 11.40
CA SER A 131 10.04 -14.97 10.70
C SER A 131 9.90 -15.83 9.45
N VAL A 132 8.89 -16.70 9.38
CA VAL A 132 8.64 -17.59 8.24
C VAL A 132 7.78 -16.88 7.18
N SER A 133 6.83 -16.03 7.59
CA SER A 133 5.91 -15.35 6.66
C SER A 133 6.40 -13.98 6.17
N ALA A 134 7.26 -13.30 6.93
CA ALA A 134 7.79 -11.98 6.55
C ALA A 134 8.60 -12.00 5.22
N PRO A 135 9.43 -13.02 4.93
CA PRO A 135 10.09 -13.15 3.62
C PRO A 135 9.10 -13.22 2.46
N ALA A 136 7.92 -13.83 2.64
CA ALA A 136 6.89 -13.91 1.59
C ALA A 136 6.39 -12.51 1.20
N VAL A 137 6.08 -11.68 2.20
CA VAL A 137 5.65 -10.28 1.99
C VAL A 137 6.77 -9.47 1.35
N PHE A 138 8.02 -9.67 1.78
CA PHE A 138 9.17 -9.01 1.17
C PHE A 138 9.38 -9.43 -0.29
N ALA A 139 9.25 -10.72 -0.60
CA ALA A 139 9.35 -11.25 -1.95
C ALA A 139 8.26 -10.65 -2.87
N GLU A 140 7.03 -10.45 -2.37
CA GLU A 140 6.00 -9.72 -3.13
C GLU A 140 6.48 -8.32 -3.51
N ARG A 141 7.18 -7.60 -2.62
CA ARG A 141 7.69 -6.24 -2.88
C ARG A 141 8.85 -6.23 -3.86
N VAL A 142 9.81 -7.12 -3.68
CA VAL A 142 10.97 -7.22 -4.56
C VAL A 142 10.52 -7.57 -5.97
N THR A 143 9.60 -8.54 -6.12
CA THR A 143 9.06 -8.92 -7.43
C THR A 143 8.25 -7.80 -8.07
N ASP A 144 7.44 -7.05 -7.31
CA ASP A 144 6.70 -5.89 -7.82
C ASP A 144 7.67 -4.77 -8.25
N GLY A 145 8.70 -4.48 -7.45
CA GLY A 145 9.72 -3.48 -7.77
C GLY A 145 10.54 -3.84 -9.01
N ILE A 146 11.01 -5.08 -9.11
CA ILE A 146 11.71 -5.58 -10.31
C ILE A 146 10.80 -5.46 -11.54
N SER A 147 9.53 -5.82 -11.39
CA SER A 147 8.55 -5.72 -12.49
C SER A 147 8.34 -4.27 -12.94
N MET A 148 8.23 -3.33 -11.99
CA MET A 148 8.14 -1.89 -12.29
C MET A 148 9.41 -1.37 -12.98
N LEU A 149 10.59 -1.76 -12.50
CA LEU A 149 11.86 -1.38 -13.13
C LEU A 149 12.00 -1.95 -14.54
N ALA A 150 11.61 -3.21 -14.74
CA ALA A 150 11.61 -3.84 -16.05
C ALA A 150 10.65 -3.14 -17.02
N LEU A 151 9.42 -2.87 -16.58
CA LEU A 151 8.42 -2.14 -17.38
C LEU A 151 8.89 -0.71 -17.71
N ALA A 152 9.47 0.00 -16.73
CA ALA A 152 10.03 1.32 -16.94
C ALA A 152 11.19 1.29 -17.95
N ALA A 153 12.08 0.29 -17.85
CA ALA A 153 13.18 0.12 -18.79
C ALA A 153 12.68 -0.16 -20.22
N LEU A 154 11.69 -1.04 -20.36
CA LEU A 154 11.07 -1.32 -21.66
C LEU A 154 10.39 -0.08 -22.26
N GLY A 155 9.68 0.69 -21.44
CA GLY A 155 9.09 1.96 -21.85
C GLY A 155 10.14 2.96 -22.31
N LEU A 156 11.28 3.02 -21.59
CA LEU A 156 12.36 3.95 -21.91
C LEU A 156 13.07 3.58 -23.22
N VAL A 157 13.30 2.29 -23.51
CA VAL A 157 13.85 1.84 -24.80
C VAL A 157 13.02 2.31 -25.99
N SER A 158 11.71 2.51 -25.81
CA SER A 158 10.81 3.00 -26.87
C SER A 158 10.99 4.49 -27.20
N VAL A 159 11.78 5.23 -26.40
CA VAL A 159 12.05 6.66 -26.58
C VAL A 159 13.41 6.87 -27.23
N ARG A 160 13.52 7.87 -28.12
CA ARG A 160 14.72 8.17 -28.93
C ARG A 160 16.04 8.23 -28.16
N TYR A 161 16.02 8.73 -26.92
CA TYR A 161 17.21 8.86 -26.06
C TYR A 161 17.18 7.93 -24.83
N GLY A 162 16.32 6.92 -24.82
CA GLY A 162 16.08 6.13 -23.63
C GLY A 162 17.20 5.17 -23.27
N TRP A 163 17.91 4.61 -24.26
CA TRP A 163 19.03 3.70 -23.98
C TRP A 163 20.19 4.45 -23.31
N GLN A 164 20.42 5.73 -23.63
CA GLN A 164 21.43 6.57 -22.97
C GLN A 164 21.06 6.82 -21.50
N VAL A 165 19.78 7.12 -21.23
CA VAL A 165 19.29 7.29 -19.86
C VAL A 165 19.43 5.98 -19.07
N LEU A 166 19.12 4.83 -19.67
CA LEU A 166 19.34 3.52 -19.06
C LEU A 166 20.81 3.25 -18.74
N ALA A 167 21.72 3.58 -19.66
CA ALA A 167 23.16 3.43 -19.45
C ALA A 167 23.65 4.28 -18.27
N ILE A 168 23.21 5.55 -18.18
CA ILE A 168 23.55 6.43 -17.06
C ILE A 168 23.02 5.87 -15.73
N LEU A 169 21.76 5.43 -15.70
CA LEU A 169 21.15 4.84 -14.50
C LEU A 169 21.88 3.55 -14.07
N ALA A 170 22.28 2.71 -15.03
CA ALA A 170 23.02 1.48 -14.75
C ALA A 170 24.41 1.77 -14.17
N VAL A 171 25.12 2.75 -14.72
CA VAL A 171 26.41 3.21 -14.19
C VAL A 171 26.25 3.78 -12.79
N LEU A 172 25.26 4.64 -12.56
CA LEU A 172 24.98 5.22 -11.24
C LEU A 172 24.66 4.12 -10.21
N ALA A 173 23.82 3.15 -10.57
CA ALA A 173 23.49 2.02 -9.70
C ALA A 173 24.74 1.19 -9.35
N LEU A 174 25.64 0.96 -10.31
CA LEU A 174 26.91 0.27 -10.09
C LEU A 174 27.85 1.06 -9.15
N VAL A 175 27.95 2.37 -9.32
CA VAL A 175 28.72 3.25 -8.42
C VAL A 175 28.15 3.20 -7.01
N VAL A 176 26.83 3.32 -6.84
CA VAL A 176 26.19 3.23 -5.53
C VAL A 176 26.43 1.86 -4.89
N ALA A 177 26.31 0.77 -5.66
CA ALA A 177 26.55 -0.58 -5.16
C ALA A 177 28.00 -0.78 -4.70
N THR A 178 28.98 -0.33 -5.49
CA THR A 178 30.41 -0.44 -5.16
C THR A 178 30.78 0.42 -3.96
N VAL A 179 30.27 1.65 -3.87
CA VAL A 179 30.45 2.53 -2.69
C VAL A 179 29.81 1.90 -1.45
N GLY A 180 28.58 1.39 -1.56
CA GLY A 180 27.89 0.73 -0.44
C GLY A 180 28.63 -0.51 0.07
N VAL A 181 29.18 -1.33 -0.84
CA VAL A 181 30.04 -2.47 -0.49
C VAL A 181 31.33 -2.01 0.18
N SER A 182 31.97 -0.96 -0.34
CA SER A 182 33.20 -0.38 0.24
C SER A 182 32.97 0.17 1.67
N LEU A 183 31.84 0.87 1.88
CA LEU A 183 31.45 1.36 3.21
C LEU A 183 31.21 0.20 4.18
N LYS A 184 30.42 -0.81 3.80
CA LYS A 184 30.17 -2.00 4.63
C LYS A 184 31.46 -2.75 4.97
N ASN A 185 32.38 -2.88 4.01
CA ASN A 185 33.66 -3.55 4.19
C ASN A 185 34.60 -2.76 5.13
N SER A 186 34.49 -1.43 5.13
CA SER A 186 35.24 -0.55 6.03
C SER A 186 34.72 -0.63 7.48
N THR A 187 33.40 -0.79 7.68
CA THR A 187 32.81 -0.92 9.02
C THR A 187 33.14 -2.26 9.68
N HIS A 188 33.28 -3.34 8.90
CA HIS A 188 33.66 -4.66 9.43
C HIS A 188 35.15 -4.78 9.82
N ARG A 189 36.01 -3.86 9.38
CA ARG A 189 37.46 -3.88 9.67
C ARG A 189 37.85 -3.19 10.98
N GLN A 190 36.91 -2.62 11.74
CA GLN A 190 37.19 -2.10 13.09
C GLN A 190 36.57 -2.95 14.21
N PRO A 191 37.19 -4.08 14.59
CA PRO A 191 37.07 -4.61 15.94
C PRO A 191 38.40 -4.52 16.70
N HIS A 192 38.35 -3.82 17.84
CA HIS A 192 39.30 -3.83 18.97
C HIS A 192 40.73 -3.30 18.76
N ARG A 193 40.93 -2.03 19.14
CA ARG A 193 42.08 -1.66 19.97
C ARG A 193 41.60 -1.49 21.40
#